data_AF-A0A1H3Z6H2-F1
#
_entry.id   AF-A0A1H3Z6H2-F1
#
_cell.length_a   1.000
_cell.length_b   1.000
_cell.length_c   1.000
_cell.angle_alpha   90.00
_cell.angle_beta   90.00
_cell.angle_gamma   90.00
#
_symmetry.space_group_name_H-M   'P 1'
#
loop_
_entity.id
_entity.type
_entity.pdbx_description
1 polymer ?
#
loop_
_entity_poly.entity_id
_entity_poly.type
_entity_poly.pdbx_seq_one_letter_code
_entity_poly.pdbx_strand_id
1 'polypeptide(L)'
;MKLRYLCANHRQWLTADTDRAERAWLDWVERGTHLCEERSYAEAIPYLGCAFDLASFLLGECWPGYAVAAVRFSDSARQLMDAYRQCGDAGLGNYILVGASSRLARELHNPRNDQISQITADCLRTLYGGEPHTAAPQLWPRDSAGARRLH
;
A
#
# COMPACT_ATOMS: atom_id res chain seq x y z
N MET A 1 -12.69 8.64 4.44
CA MET A 1 -11.45 9.22 3.89
C MET A 1 -11.77 10.15 2.73
N LYS A 2 -11.26 11.38 2.75
CA LYS A 2 -11.35 12.36 1.66
C LYS A 2 -9.99 12.97 1.26
N LEU A 3 -8.85 12.43 1.74
CA LEU A 3 -7.56 12.68 1.08
C LEU A 3 -7.50 11.75 -0.14
N ARG A 4 -7.20 12.34 -1.29
CA ARG A 4 -6.98 11.66 -2.56
C ARG A 4 -5.71 12.24 -3.14
N TYR A 5 -4.71 11.41 -3.34
CA TYR A 5 -3.44 11.78 -3.93
C TYR A 5 -3.50 11.64 -5.45
N LEU A 6 -4.20 10.60 -5.92
CA LEU A 6 -4.54 10.49 -7.33
C LEU A 6 -5.61 11.50 -7.72
N CYS A 7 -5.32 12.27 -8.77
CA CYS A 7 -6.36 13.06 -9.43
C CYS A 7 -7.40 12.13 -10.09
N ALA A 8 -8.59 12.66 -10.37
CA ALA A 8 -9.71 11.86 -10.89
C ALA A 8 -9.35 11.10 -12.18
N ASN A 9 -8.62 11.75 -13.10
CA ASN A 9 -8.23 11.15 -14.38
C ASN A 9 -7.21 10.01 -14.20
N HIS A 10 -6.14 10.24 -13.44
CA HIS A 10 -5.14 9.20 -13.18
C HIS A 10 -5.75 8.02 -12.43
N ARG A 11 -6.63 8.30 -11.46
CA ARG A 11 -7.37 7.26 -10.75
C ARG A 11 -8.16 6.40 -11.74
N GLN A 12 -9.01 7.02 -12.56
CA GLN A 12 -9.83 6.28 -13.53
C GLN A 12 -8.98 5.45 -14.49
N TRP A 13 -7.89 6.01 -15.02
CA TRP A 13 -7.04 5.33 -15.98
C TRP A 13 -6.22 4.18 -15.36
N LEU A 14 -5.72 4.35 -14.14
CA LEU A 14 -4.92 3.34 -13.44
C LEU A 14 -5.77 2.21 -12.89
N THR A 15 -6.93 2.52 -12.32
CA THR A 15 -7.81 1.51 -11.69
C THR A 15 -8.72 0.79 -12.69
N ALA A 16 -8.56 1.04 -13.99
CA ALA A 16 -9.26 0.29 -15.04
C ALA A 16 -8.68 -1.12 -15.26
N ASP A 17 -7.52 -1.42 -14.66
CA ASP A 17 -6.71 -2.60 -14.93
C ASP A 17 -5.81 -2.88 -13.71
N THR A 18 -5.95 -4.04 -13.08
CA THR A 18 -5.22 -4.39 -11.85
C THR A 18 -3.72 -4.54 -12.07
N ASP A 19 -3.28 -5.08 -13.22
CA ASP A 19 -1.85 -5.19 -13.55
C ASP A 19 -1.22 -3.81 -13.73
N ARG A 20 -1.95 -2.88 -14.35
CA ARG A 20 -1.53 -1.49 -14.49
C ARG A 20 -1.44 -0.79 -13.14
N ALA A 21 -2.45 -0.96 -12.29
CA ALA A 21 -2.44 -0.42 -10.94
C ALA A 21 -1.27 -1.00 -10.12
N GLU A 22 -1.00 -2.31 -10.22
CA GLU A 22 0.11 -2.95 -9.52
C GLU A 22 1.47 -2.43 -9.99
N ARG A 23 1.70 -2.31 -11.30
CA ARG A 23 2.94 -1.74 -11.83
C ARG A 23 3.15 -0.30 -11.36
N ALA A 24 2.13 0.54 -11.46
CA ALA A 24 2.22 1.93 -11.00
C ALA A 24 2.43 2.02 -9.48
N TRP A 25 1.80 1.12 -8.71
CA TRP A 25 2.02 1.03 -7.26
C TRP A 25 3.47 0.69 -6.94
N LEU A 26 4.04 -0.34 -7.59
CA LEU A 26 5.44 -0.73 -7.41
C LEU A 26 6.39 0.44 -7.70
N ASP A 27 6.25 1.07 -8.87
CA ASP A 27 7.11 2.18 -9.30
C ASP A 27 7.09 3.34 -8.30
N TRP A 28 5.92 3.67 -7.74
CA TRP A 28 5.77 4.78 -6.81
C TRP A 28 6.19 4.45 -5.38
N VAL A 29 6.00 3.21 -4.92
CA VAL A 29 6.55 2.76 -3.63
C VAL A 29 8.07 2.77 -3.68
N GLU A 30 8.68 2.25 -4.75
CA GLU A 30 10.14 2.23 -4.92
C GLU A 30 10.70 3.67 -4.89
N ARG A 31 10.13 4.56 -5.69
CA ARG A 31 10.58 5.96 -5.74
C ARG A 31 10.35 6.72 -4.43
N GLY A 32 9.20 6.51 -3.79
CA GLY A 32 8.90 7.13 -2.50
C GLY A 32 9.82 6.64 -1.39
N THR A 33 10.13 5.33 -1.39
CA THR A 33 11.07 4.73 -0.43
C THR A 33 12.47 5.31 -0.62
N HIS A 34 12.95 5.37 -1.86
CA HIS A 34 14.25 5.93 -2.19
C HIS A 34 14.39 7.39 -1.71
N LEU A 35 13.38 8.23 -1.94
CA LEU A 35 13.36 9.61 -1.44
C LEU A 35 13.35 9.68 0.09
N CYS A 36 12.66 8.75 0.77
CA CYS A 36 12.69 8.65 2.23
C CYS A 36 14.09 8.26 2.75
N GLU A 37 14.81 7.37 2.07
CA GLU A 37 16.19 7.00 2.41
C GLU A 37 17.14 8.20 2.29
N GLU A 38 16.91 9.05 1.28
CA GLU A 38 17.62 10.32 1.10
C GLU A 38 17.19 11.43 2.06
N ARG A 39 16.22 11.16 2.95
CA ARG A 39 15.57 12.12 3.87
C ARG A 39 14.80 13.24 3.16
N SER A 40 14.49 13.05 1.89
CA SER A 40 13.67 13.94 1.05
C SER A 40 12.18 13.67 1.26
N TYR A 41 11.72 13.67 2.52
CA TYR A 41 10.37 13.22 2.91
C TYR A 41 9.25 14.02 2.23
N ALA A 42 9.42 15.33 2.10
CA ALA A 42 8.43 16.19 1.44
C ALA A 42 8.23 15.81 -0.04
N GLU A 43 9.31 15.42 -0.72
CA GLU A 43 9.28 14.95 -2.10
C GLU A 43 8.75 13.52 -2.23
N ALA A 44 8.94 12.69 -1.18
CA ALA A 44 8.43 11.32 -1.13
C ALA A 44 6.90 11.26 -1.02
N ILE A 45 6.29 12.16 -0.23
CA ILE A 45 4.84 12.20 0.06
C ILE A 45 3.94 12.04 -1.19
N PRO A 46 4.12 12.77 -2.30
CA PRO A 46 3.26 12.60 -3.47
C PRO A 46 3.33 11.19 -4.09
N TYR A 47 4.51 10.55 -4.09
CA TYR A 47 4.66 9.19 -4.60
C TYR A 47 4.01 8.18 -3.65
N LEU A 48 4.32 8.28 -2.35
CA LEU A 48 3.77 7.40 -1.31
C LEU A 48 2.25 7.54 -1.18
N GLY A 49 1.73 8.76 -1.33
CA GLY A 49 0.30 9.04 -1.35
C GLY A 49 -0.41 8.39 -2.53
N CYS A 50 0.15 8.50 -3.74
CA CYS A 50 -0.42 7.86 -4.92
C CYS A 50 -0.34 6.34 -4.84
N ALA A 51 0.78 5.79 -4.33
CA ALA A 51 0.91 4.38 -4.02
C ALA A 51 -0.15 3.92 -2.99
N PHE A 52 -0.37 4.67 -1.92
CA PHE A 52 -1.38 4.35 -0.92
C PHE A 52 -2.80 4.30 -1.50
N ASP A 53 -3.16 5.25 -2.38
CA ASP A 53 -4.45 5.22 -3.10
C ASP A 53 -4.59 3.96 -3.98
N LEU A 54 -3.53 3.56 -4.70
CA LEU A 54 -3.54 2.35 -5.52
C LEU A 54 -3.59 1.07 -4.67
N ALA A 55 -2.85 1.01 -3.56
CA ALA A 55 -2.88 -0.12 -2.64
C ALA A 55 -4.29 -0.30 -2.04
N SER A 56 -5.00 0.80 -1.77
CA SER A 56 -6.39 0.76 -1.30
C SER A 56 -7.34 0.16 -2.35
N PHE A 57 -7.12 0.51 -3.62
CA PHE A 57 -7.84 -0.09 -4.75
C PHE A 57 -7.53 -1.59 -4.89
N LEU A 58 -6.25 -1.97 -4.92
CA LEU A 58 -5.82 -3.37 -5.04
C LEU A 58 -6.33 -4.24 -3.88
N LEU A 59 -6.41 -3.69 -2.66
CA LEU A 59 -7.07 -4.34 -1.53
C LEU A 59 -8.57 -4.57 -1.77
N GLY A 60 -9.27 -3.61 -2.36
CA GLY A 60 -10.68 -3.76 -2.76
C GLY A 60 -10.89 -4.85 -3.80
N GLU A 61 -9.95 -5.02 -4.73
CA GLU A 61 -9.98 -6.06 -5.76
C GLU A 61 -9.39 -7.40 -5.28
N CYS A 62 -8.90 -7.48 -4.04
CA CYS A 62 -8.17 -8.63 -3.51
C CYS A 62 -7.02 -9.10 -4.42
N TRP A 63 -6.31 -8.18 -5.09
CA TRP A 63 -5.29 -8.50 -6.08
C TRP A 63 -3.86 -8.42 -5.52
N PRO A 64 -2.98 -9.42 -5.79
CA PRO A 64 -3.24 -10.72 -6.44
C PRO A 64 -3.85 -11.76 -5.48
N GLY A 65 -4.02 -11.38 -4.21
CA GLY A 65 -4.72 -12.13 -3.19
C GLY A 65 -4.87 -11.25 -1.96
N TYR A 66 -5.91 -11.48 -1.14
CA TYR A 66 -6.19 -10.64 0.03
C TYR A 66 -4.98 -10.45 0.94
N ALA A 67 -4.26 -11.54 1.23
CA ALA A 67 -3.10 -11.50 2.12
C ALA A 67 -2.03 -10.51 1.65
N VAL A 68 -1.67 -10.60 0.37
CA VAL A 68 -0.68 -9.74 -0.25
C VAL A 68 -1.18 -8.30 -0.32
N ALA A 69 -2.44 -8.10 -0.73
CA ALA A 69 -3.03 -6.78 -0.87
C ALA A 69 -3.14 -6.05 0.48
N ALA A 70 -3.49 -6.76 1.55
CA ALA A 70 -3.60 -6.20 2.90
C ALA A 70 -2.24 -5.73 3.42
N VAL A 71 -1.19 -6.55 3.26
CA VAL A 71 0.19 -6.18 3.64
C VAL A 71 0.67 -4.96 2.86
N ARG A 72 0.51 -4.97 1.52
CA ARG A 72 0.87 -3.84 0.65
C ARG A 72 0.15 -2.56 1.06
N PHE A 73 -1.13 -2.65 1.40
CA PHE A 73 -1.92 -1.53 1.89
C PHE A 73 -1.40 -0.99 3.23
N SER A 74 -1.16 -1.86 4.21
CA SER A 74 -0.64 -1.44 5.51
C SER A 74 0.77 -0.85 5.41
N ASP A 75 1.64 -1.41 4.58
CA ASP A 75 2.99 -0.88 4.39
C ASP A 75 2.99 0.47 3.68
N SER A 76 2.15 0.63 2.65
CA SER A 76 2.00 1.92 1.96
C SER A 76 1.48 3.00 2.92
N ALA A 77 0.52 2.65 3.78
CA ALA A 77 0.02 3.56 4.81
C ALA A 77 1.11 3.94 5.81
N ARG A 78 1.88 2.97 6.30
CA ARG A 78 2.98 3.20 7.25
C ARG A 78 4.05 4.12 6.66
N GLN A 79 4.53 3.84 5.46
CA GLN A 79 5.54 4.68 4.80
C GLN A 79 5.06 6.13 4.64
N LEU A 80 3.79 6.32 4.26
CA LEU A 80 3.19 7.65 4.14
C LEU A 80 3.05 8.35 5.50
N MET A 81 2.63 7.63 6.54
CA MET A 81 2.57 8.13 7.91
C MET A 81 3.95 8.57 8.40
N ASP A 82 4.97 7.75 8.16
CA ASP A 82 6.34 8.03 8.56
C ASP A 82 6.86 9.28 7.82
N ALA A 83 6.64 9.39 6.51
CA ALA A 83 7.02 10.58 5.74
C ALA A 83 6.36 11.86 6.28
N TYR A 84 5.06 11.82 6.59
CA TYR A 84 4.36 12.96 7.21
C TYR A 84 4.93 13.33 8.58
N ARG A 85 5.20 12.32 9.43
CA ARG A 85 5.81 12.55 10.75
C ARG A 85 7.18 13.20 10.64
N GLN A 86 8.01 12.79 9.69
CA GLN A 86 9.32 13.38 9.47
C GLN A 86 9.25 14.82 8.94
N CYS A 87 8.17 15.18 8.25
CA CYS A 87 7.87 16.57 7.88
C CYS A 87 7.25 17.42 9.02
N GLY A 88 7.03 16.84 10.21
CA GLY A 88 6.37 17.51 11.34
C GLY A 88 4.84 17.55 11.25
N ASP A 89 4.22 16.88 10.26
CA ASP A 89 2.77 16.83 10.07
C ASP A 89 2.16 15.56 10.69
N ALA A 90 2.25 15.46 12.01
CA ALA A 90 1.65 14.34 12.75
C ALA A 90 0.12 14.27 12.60
N GLY A 91 -0.53 15.39 12.26
CA GLY A 91 -1.97 15.46 12.02
C GLY A 91 -2.38 14.65 10.79
N LEU A 92 -1.69 14.86 9.66
CA LEU A 92 -1.92 14.07 8.46
C LEU A 92 -1.51 12.60 8.65
N GLY A 93 -0.40 12.33 9.36
CA GLY A 93 -0.03 10.96 9.74
C GLY A 93 -1.14 10.23 10.50
N ASN A 94 -1.71 10.86 11.53
CA ASN A 94 -2.83 10.28 12.29
C ASN A 94 -4.09 10.10 11.45
N TYR A 95 -4.36 11.02 10.52
CA TYR A 95 -5.48 10.87 9.61
C TYR A 95 -5.33 9.64 8.69
N ILE A 96 -4.12 9.39 8.19
CA ILE A 96 -3.82 8.16 7.41
C ILE A 96 -4.01 6.92 8.28
N LEU A 97 -3.50 6.91 9.52
CA LEU A 97 -3.67 5.80 10.46
C LEU A 97 -5.15 5.44 10.67
N VAL A 98 -5.98 6.44 11.02
CA VAL A 98 -7.42 6.23 11.25
C VAL A 98 -8.13 5.76 9.99
N GLY A 99 -7.77 6.32 8.83
CA GLY A 99 -8.34 5.92 7.54
C GLY A 99 -8.01 4.47 7.18
N ALA A 100 -6.73 4.10 7.30
CA ALA A 100 -6.24 2.76 6.98
C ALA A 100 -6.77 1.71 7.95
N SER A 101 -6.76 1.99 9.25
CA SER A 101 -7.30 1.06 10.25
C SER A 101 -8.80 0.84 10.09
N SER A 102 -9.57 1.90 9.80
CA SER A 102 -11.00 1.77 9.51
C SER A 102 -11.27 0.96 8.25
N ARG A 103 -10.44 1.09 7.20
CA ARG A 103 -10.59 0.30 5.96
C ARG A 103 -10.35 -1.18 6.21
N LEU A 104 -9.30 -1.52 6.96
CA LEU A 104 -8.96 -2.91 7.33
C LEU A 104 -9.99 -3.50 8.29
N ALA A 105 -10.44 -2.75 9.30
CA ALA A 105 -11.45 -3.21 10.25
C ALA A 105 -12.80 -3.59 9.59
N ARG A 106 -13.12 -3.00 8.43
CA ARG A 106 -14.30 -3.40 7.65
C ARG A 106 -14.18 -4.82 7.08
N GLU A 107 -12.96 -5.30 6.83
CA GLU A 107 -12.71 -6.67 6.34
C GLU A 107 -12.83 -7.71 7.46
N LEU A 108 -12.63 -7.32 8.73
CA LEU A 108 -12.84 -8.18 9.91
C LEU A 108 -14.31 -8.61 10.10
N HIS A 109 -15.26 -7.89 9.52
CA HIS A 109 -16.70 -8.16 9.70
C HIS A 109 -17.22 -9.31 8.83
N ASN A 110 -16.33 -10.10 8.20
CA ASN A 110 -16.70 -11.30 7.44
C ASN A 110 -16.22 -12.59 8.15
N PRO A 111 -16.98 -13.12 9.13
CA PRO A 111 -16.54 -14.16 10.07
C PRO A 111 -16.44 -15.59 9.48
N ARG A 112 -16.33 -15.73 8.16
CA ARG A 112 -16.23 -17.05 7.48
C ARG A 112 -14.81 -17.44 7.11
N ASN A 113 -13.81 -16.60 7.41
CA ASN A 113 -12.42 -16.87 7.07
C ASN A 113 -11.47 -16.41 8.19
N ASP A 114 -11.11 -17.35 9.07
CA ASP A 114 -10.20 -17.12 10.19
C ASP A 114 -8.83 -16.60 9.73
N GLN A 115 -8.36 -17.04 8.56
CA GLN A 115 -7.09 -16.59 7.99
C GLN A 115 -7.14 -15.11 7.59
N ILE A 116 -8.22 -14.66 6.93
CA ILE A 116 -8.42 -13.23 6.59
C ILE A 116 -8.47 -12.39 7.87
N SER A 117 -9.18 -12.87 8.90
CA SER A 117 -9.28 -12.19 10.18
C SER A 117 -7.92 -12.03 10.85
N GLN A 118 -7.11 -13.10 10.85
CA GLN A 118 -5.75 -13.10 11.40
C GLN A 118 -4.84 -12.12 10.64
N ILE A 119 -4.79 -12.20 9.31
CA ILE A 119 -3.99 -11.29 8.47
C ILE A 119 -4.38 -9.83 8.73
N THR A 120 -5.67 -9.55 8.81
CA THR A 120 -6.17 -8.19 9.02
C THR A 120 -5.77 -7.67 10.40
N ALA A 121 -5.86 -8.51 11.43
CA ALA A 121 -5.41 -8.18 12.77
C ALA A 121 -3.89 -7.92 12.82
N ASP A 122 -3.09 -8.69 12.07
CA ASP A 122 -1.64 -8.46 11.92
C ASP A 122 -1.35 -7.12 11.26
N CYS A 123 -2.00 -6.81 10.14
CA CYS A 123 -1.86 -5.53 9.45
C CYS A 123 -2.25 -4.35 10.35
N LEU A 124 -3.32 -4.49 11.14
CA LEU A 124 -3.72 -3.48 12.12
C LEU A 124 -2.65 -3.29 13.20
N ARG A 125 -2.08 -4.38 13.75
CA ARG A 125 -0.99 -4.29 14.72
C ARG A 125 0.22 -3.56 14.15
N THR A 126 0.61 -3.84 12.90
CA THR A 126 1.70 -3.12 12.22
C THR A 126 1.44 -1.62 12.11
N LEU A 127 0.21 -1.21 11.78
CA LEU A 127 -0.15 0.22 11.68
C LEU A 127 -0.03 0.97 13.01
N TYR A 128 -0.40 0.33 14.13
CA TYR A 128 -0.35 0.95 15.45
C TYR A 128 1.01 0.80 16.16
N GLY A 129 1.74 -0.28 15.87
CA GLY A 129 2.99 -0.63 16.55
C GLY A 129 4.22 0.12 16.03
N GLY A 130 4.18 0.65 14.80
CA GLY A 130 5.33 1.31 14.17
C GLY A 130 6.49 0.37 13.79
N GLU A 131 6.40 -0.92 14.13
CA GLU A 131 7.39 -1.94 13.77
C GLU A 131 7.08 -2.50 12.37
N PRO A 132 8.04 -2.50 11.43
CA PRO A 132 7.85 -3.07 10.09
C PRO A 132 7.60 -4.58 10.16
N HIS A 133 6.86 -5.11 9.18
CA HIS A 133 6.57 -6.53 9.05
C HIS A 133 7.89 -7.31 8.95
N THR A 134 8.20 -8.14 9.95
CA THR A 134 9.38 -9.04 9.94
C THR A 134 9.19 -10.28 9.06
N ALA A 135 8.20 -10.27 8.15
CA ALA A 135 8.04 -11.31 7.15
C ALA A 135 8.25 -10.66 5.79
N ALA A 136 9.51 -10.52 5.40
CA ALA A 136 9.86 -10.34 4.00
C ALA A 136 9.34 -11.54 3.21
N PRO A 137 8.45 -11.38 2.22
CA PRO A 137 8.41 -12.32 1.13
C PRO A 137 9.70 -12.08 0.35
N GLN A 138 10.65 -12.99 0.52
CA GLN A 138 11.64 -13.48 -0.44
C GLN A 138 11.93 -12.54 -1.62
N LEU A 139 13.20 -12.17 -1.77
CA LEU A 139 13.77 -11.56 -2.98
C LEU A 139 13.08 -12.10 -4.24
N TRP A 140 12.39 -11.24 -4.97
CA TRP A 140 11.90 -11.61 -6.29
C TRP A 140 13.08 -11.53 -7.28
N PRO A 141 13.39 -12.61 -8.00
CA PRO A 141 14.41 -12.55 -9.03
C PRO A 141 13.93 -11.64 -10.16
N ARG A 142 14.75 -10.66 -10.52
CA ARG A 142 14.77 -10.10 -11.87
C ARG A 142 15.12 -11.25 -12.80
N ASP A 143 14.12 -11.90 -13.38
CA ASP A 143 14.22 -12.52 -14.71
C ASP A 143 12.87 -13.08 -15.14
N SER A 144 12.21 -12.39 -16.06
CA SER A 144 11.24 -12.96 -17.00
C SER A 144 11.23 -12.14 -18.29
N ALA A 145 12.43 -11.86 -18.80
CA ALA A 145 12.59 -11.52 -20.21
C ALA A 145 12.48 -12.82 -21.03
N GLY A 146 11.35 -12.99 -21.70
CA GLY A 146 11.24 -13.75 -22.95
C GLY A 146 11.28 -15.27 -22.86
N ALA A 147 10.11 -15.91 -22.96
CA ALA A 147 9.98 -17.15 -23.71
C ALA A 147 8.62 -17.23 -24.40
N ARG A 148 8.71 -17.44 -25.71
CA ARG A 148 7.67 -17.37 -26.74
C ARG A 148 6.51 -18.35 -26.47
N ARG A 149 5.30 -17.91 -26.80
CA ARG A 149 4.24 -18.82 -27.27
C ARG A 149 4.70 -19.41 -28.60
N LEU A 150 4.80 -20.73 -28.69
CA LEU A 150 4.68 -21.46 -29.95
C LEU A 150 4.00 -22.81 -29.66
N HIS A 151 2.87 -22.98 -30.36
CA HIS A 151 2.04 -24.17 -30.60
C HIS A 151 1.33 -24.84 -29.43
#